data_AF-A0A533WKB8-F1
#
_entry.id   AF-A0A533WKB8-F1
#
_cell.length_a   1.000
_cell.length_b   1.000
_cell.length_c   1.000
_cell.angle_alpha   90.00
_cell.angle_beta   90.00
_cell.angle_gamma   90.00
#
_symmetry.space_group_name_H-M   'P 1'
#
loop_
_entity.id
_entity.type
_entity.pdbx_description
1 polymer ?
#
loop_
_entity_poly.entity_id
_entity_poly.type
_entity_poly.pdbx_seq_one_letter_code
_entity_poly.pdbx_strand_id
1 'polypeptide(L)'
;MEDYLEAMYELIDHKGYATSVDLAECLNVSQPSVTKMMRRLDRTELIDYEKYRGIRLTEKGIKLAKSIHERHGIVSEFLKKIGVDENIANRDAEEIEHHIHPETLRKLQDLLEGKSAALHLTNQ
;
A
#
# COMPACT_ATOMS: atom_id res chain seq x y z
N MET A 1 -3.02 6.45 -6.45
CA MET A 1 -2.92 5.39 -7.51
C MET A 1 -2.49 4.12 -6.85
N GLU A 2 -1.44 4.20 -6.03
CA GLU A 2 -1.04 3.18 -5.08
C GLU A 2 -2.21 2.77 -4.19
N ASP A 3 -2.90 3.71 -3.56
CA ASP A 3 -4.13 3.52 -2.77
C ASP A 3 -5.24 2.75 -3.52
N TYR A 4 -5.38 2.94 -4.84
CA TYR A 4 -6.33 2.13 -5.62
C TYR A 4 -5.85 0.69 -5.79
N LEU A 5 -4.54 0.47 -5.99
CA LEU A 5 -3.98 -0.87 -6.12
C LEU A 5 -4.01 -1.64 -4.81
N GLU A 6 -3.73 -0.96 -3.71
CA GLU A 6 -3.82 -1.51 -2.36
C GLU A 6 -5.26 -1.88 -2.02
N ALA A 7 -6.22 -0.95 -2.15
CA ALA A 7 -7.62 -1.25 -1.89
C ALA A 7 -8.15 -2.41 -2.77
N MET A 8 -7.74 -2.48 -4.04
CA MET A 8 -8.07 -3.62 -4.89
C MET A 8 -7.44 -4.93 -4.39
N TYR A 9 -6.19 -4.88 -3.95
CA TYR A 9 -5.48 -6.04 -3.45
C TYR A 9 -6.13 -6.56 -2.16
N GLU A 10 -6.44 -5.69 -1.22
CA GLU A 10 -7.13 -6.05 0.03
C GLU A 10 -8.54 -6.62 -0.23
N LEU A 11 -9.32 -5.96 -1.10
CA LEU A 11 -10.64 -6.47 -1.48
C LEU A 11 -10.54 -7.85 -2.15
N ILE A 12 -9.57 -8.05 -3.04
CA ILE A 12 -9.38 -9.35 -3.70
C ILE A 12 -8.91 -10.41 -2.70
N ASP A 13 -8.02 -10.07 -1.77
CA ASP A 13 -7.52 -11.00 -0.75
C ASP A 13 -8.64 -11.43 0.22
N HIS A 14 -9.47 -10.48 0.66
CA HIS A 14 -10.56 -10.74 1.62
C HIS A 14 -11.85 -11.30 0.99
N LYS A 15 -12.25 -10.79 -0.17
CA LYS A 15 -13.56 -11.07 -0.81
C LYS A 15 -13.45 -11.92 -2.08
N GLY A 16 -12.25 -12.06 -2.64
CA GLY A 16 -11.98 -12.75 -3.91
C GLY A 16 -12.20 -11.88 -5.15
N TYR A 17 -12.76 -10.67 -5.03
CA TYR A 17 -13.00 -9.75 -6.14
C TYR A 17 -13.13 -8.30 -5.68
N ALA A 18 -12.86 -7.35 -6.57
CA ALA A 18 -13.09 -5.92 -6.35
C ALA A 18 -14.05 -5.35 -7.40
N THR A 19 -14.99 -4.51 -6.97
CA THR A 19 -15.88 -3.77 -7.87
C THR A 19 -15.64 -2.27 -7.79
N SER A 20 -16.09 -1.52 -8.80
CA SER A 20 -16.04 -0.06 -8.76
C SER A 20 -16.82 0.57 -7.62
N VAL A 21 -17.85 -0.12 -7.09
CA VAL A 21 -18.63 0.32 -5.93
C VAL A 21 -17.81 0.14 -4.66
N ASP A 22 -17.26 -1.06 -4.46
CA ASP A 22 -16.40 -1.35 -3.30
C ASP A 22 -15.24 -0.34 -3.21
N LEU A 23 -14.58 -0.06 -4.34
CA LEU A 23 -13.47 0.90 -4.39
C LEU A 23 -13.90 2.34 -4.13
N ALA A 24 -15.09 2.74 -4.59
CA ALA A 24 -15.61 4.08 -4.33
C ALA A 24 -15.89 4.28 -2.84
N GLU A 25 -16.42 3.25 -2.18
CA GLU A 25 -16.71 3.23 -0.74
C GLU A 25 -15.43 3.19 0.10
N CYS A 26 -14.51 2.25 -0.17
CA CYS A 26 -13.23 2.13 0.54
C CYS A 26 -12.40 3.42 0.48
N LEU A 27 -12.28 4.02 -0.71
CA LEU A 27 -11.42 5.18 -0.92
C LEU A 27 -12.15 6.51 -0.69
N ASN A 28 -13.44 6.48 -0.34
CA ASN A 28 -14.28 7.67 -0.18
C ASN A 28 -14.23 8.61 -1.40
N VAL A 29 -14.39 8.05 -2.60
CA VAL A 29 -14.35 8.78 -3.88
C VAL A 29 -15.56 8.47 -4.76
N SER A 30 -15.82 9.33 -5.75
CA SER A 30 -16.91 9.09 -6.70
C SER A 30 -16.64 7.91 -7.65
N GLN A 31 -17.67 7.15 -8.04
CA GLN A 31 -17.55 6.08 -9.05
C GLN A 31 -16.98 6.56 -10.41
N PRO A 32 -17.29 7.78 -10.91
CA PRO A 32 -16.59 8.35 -12.06
C PRO A 32 -15.08 8.49 -11.86
N SER A 33 -14.63 8.89 -10.66
CA SER A 33 -13.21 8.94 -10.30
C SER A 33 -12.57 7.56 -10.36
N VAL A 34 -13.23 6.55 -9.80
CA VAL A 34 -12.78 5.14 -9.88
C VAL A 34 -12.65 4.70 -11.33
N THR A 35 -13.67 4.90 -12.15
CA THR A 35 -13.66 4.50 -13.57
C THR A 35 -12.50 5.17 -14.33
N LYS A 36 -12.25 6.46 -14.07
CA LYS A 36 -11.12 7.19 -14.66
C LYS A 36 -9.79 6.59 -14.23
N MET A 37 -9.64 6.21 -12.96
CA MET A 37 -8.43 5.58 -12.44
C MET A 37 -8.23 4.17 -12.98
N MET A 38 -9.28 3.34 -13.06
CA MET A 38 -9.18 1.98 -13.62
C MET A 38 -8.66 2.01 -15.05
N ARG A 39 -9.20 2.90 -15.90
CA ARG A 39 -8.68 3.08 -17.27
C ARG A 39 -7.22 3.52 -17.29
N ARG A 40 -6.75 4.28 -16.29
CA ARG A 40 -5.36 4.72 -16.22
C ARG A 40 -4.44 3.57 -15.80
N LEU A 41 -4.85 2.78 -14.79
CA LEU A 41 -4.12 1.60 -14.32
C LEU A 41 -4.02 0.52 -15.40
N ASP A 42 -5.09 0.33 -16.17
CA ASP A 42 -5.16 -0.58 -17.32
C ASP A 42 -4.15 -0.20 -18.41
N ARG A 43 -4.09 1.09 -18.78
CA ARG A 43 -3.06 1.62 -19.70
C ARG A 43 -1.62 1.47 -19.20
N THR A 44 -1.42 1.30 -17.89
CA THR A 44 -0.10 1.05 -17.29
C THR A 44 0.20 -0.44 -17.06
N GLU A 45 -0.70 -1.32 -17.51
CA GLU A 45 -0.62 -2.78 -17.40
C GLU A 45 -0.57 -3.28 -15.95
N LEU A 46 -1.17 -2.51 -15.03
CA LEU A 46 -1.24 -2.86 -13.62
C LEU A 46 -2.54 -3.63 -13.30
N ILE A 47 -3.57 -3.43 -14.10
CA ILE A 47 -4.81 -4.19 -14.04
C ILE A 47 -5.26 -4.56 -15.44
N ASP A 48 -6.10 -5.59 -15.52
CA ASP A 48 -6.99 -5.82 -16.65
C ASP A 48 -8.38 -5.30 -16.26
N TYR A 49 -8.80 -4.21 -16.89
CA TYR A 49 -10.10 -3.58 -16.65
C TYR A 49 -11.03 -3.74 -17.85
N GLU A 50 -12.04 -4.59 -17.69
CA GLU A 50 -13.10 -4.73 -18.67
C GLU A 50 -14.43 -4.22 -18.09
N LYS A 51 -15.05 -3.27 -18.80
CA LYS A 51 -16.36 -2.75 -18.42
C LYS A 51 -17.35 -3.91 -18.28
N TYR A 52 -18.00 -4.01 -17.12
CA TYR A 52 -18.95 -5.08 -16.73
C TYR A 52 -18.35 -6.47 -16.47
N ARG A 53 -17.06 -6.71 -16.74
CA ARG A 53 -16.41 -8.02 -16.49
C ARG A 53 -15.48 -8.02 -15.28
N GLY A 54 -15.31 -6.85 -14.65
CA GLY A 54 -14.66 -6.71 -13.36
C GLY A 54 -13.24 -6.16 -13.49
N ILE A 55 -12.50 -6.28 -12.38
CA ILE A 55 -11.15 -5.75 -12.23
C ILE A 55 -10.26 -6.91 -11.82
N ARG A 56 -9.13 -7.11 -12.50
CA ARG A 56 -8.11 -8.09 -12.13
C ARG A 56 -6.75 -7.42 -12.05
N LEU A 57 -5.99 -7.68 -10.99
CA LEU A 57 -4.60 -7.26 -10.91
C LEU A 57 -3.77 -8.14 -11.85
N THR A 58 -2.91 -7.51 -12.66
CA THR A 58 -1.87 -8.24 -13.40
C THR A 58 -0.76 -8.66 -12.43
N GLU A 59 0.18 -9.51 -12.85
CA GLU A 59 1.35 -9.83 -12.01
C GLU A 59 2.14 -8.58 -11.59
N LYS A 60 2.23 -7.58 -12.47
CA LYS A 60 2.87 -6.30 -12.20
C LYS A 60 2.08 -5.50 -11.15
N GLY A 61 0.75 -5.48 -11.28
CA GLY A 61 -0.14 -4.89 -10.29
C GLY A 61 -0.03 -5.53 -8.92
N ILE A 62 -0.02 -6.87 -8.86
CA ILE A 62 0.13 -7.63 -7.61
C ILE A 62 1.47 -7.28 -6.93
N LYS A 63 2.57 -7.26 -7.68
CA LYS A 63 3.89 -6.92 -7.12
C LYS A 63 3.91 -5.52 -6.51
N LEU A 64 3.33 -4.54 -7.20
CA LEU A 64 3.26 -3.17 -6.70
C LEU A 64 2.34 -3.07 -5.48
N ALA A 65 1.15 -3.66 -5.53
CA ALA A 65 0.20 -3.67 -4.41
C ALA A 65 0.80 -4.32 -3.16
N LYS A 66 1.48 -5.47 -3.30
CA LYS A 66 2.21 -6.11 -2.20
C LYS A 66 3.30 -5.21 -1.63
N SER A 67 4.07 -4.53 -2.48
CA SER A 67 5.10 -3.60 -2.02
C SER A 67 4.53 -2.37 -1.30
N ILE A 68 3.30 -1.95 -1.62
CA ILE A 68 2.59 -0.89 -0.89
C ILE A 68 2.18 -1.43 0.49
N HIS A 69 1.47 -2.56 0.52
CA HIS A 69 1.03 -3.21 1.75
C HIS A 69 2.18 -3.58 2.72
N GLU A 70 3.33 -4.01 2.18
CA GLU A 70 4.54 -4.26 2.99
C GLU A 70 5.11 -2.97 3.59
N ARG A 71 5.07 -1.85 2.86
CA ARG A 71 5.49 -0.54 3.39
C ARG A 71 4.57 -0.10 4.53
N HIS A 72 3.26 -0.22 4.33
CA HIS A 72 2.25 0.02 5.37
C HIS A 72 2.60 -0.74 6.65
N GLY A 73 2.77 -2.06 6.53
CA GLY A 73 3.06 -2.94 7.66
C GLY A 73 4.33 -2.56 8.41
N ILE A 74 5.43 -2.27 7.70
CA ILE A 74 6.68 -1.85 8.34
C ILE A 74 6.49 -0.54 9.12
N VAL A 75 5.83 0.46 8.52
CA VAL A 75 5.64 1.76 9.17
C VAL A 75 4.69 1.63 10.36
N SER A 76 3.54 0.97 10.19
CA SER A 76 2.55 0.74 11.25
C SER A 76 3.17 -0.02 12.43
N GLU A 77 3.86 -1.13 12.19
CA GLU A 77 4.53 -1.90 13.24
C GLU A 77 5.59 -1.07 13.97
N PHE A 78 6.37 -0.27 13.23
CA PHE A 78 7.35 0.61 13.85
C PHE A 78 6.70 1.68 14.74
N LEU A 79 5.64 2.33 14.28
CA LEU A 79 4.91 3.33 15.06
C LEU A 79 4.29 2.73 16.33
N LYS A 80 3.70 1.54 16.23
CA LYS A 80 3.22 0.78 17.40
C LYS A 80 4.36 0.44 18.36
N LYS A 81 5.52 0.05 17.83
CA LYS A 81 6.71 -0.29 18.63
C LYS A 81 7.24 0.88 19.46
N ILE A 82 7.15 2.10 18.96
CA ILE A 82 7.53 3.32 19.69
C ILE A 82 6.41 3.86 20.60
N GLY A 83 5.26 3.18 20.67
CA GLY A 83 4.18 3.47 21.61
C GLY A 83 3.02 4.31 21.04
N VAL A 84 2.91 4.44 19.72
CA VAL A 84 1.73 5.07 19.09
C VAL A 84 0.53 4.12 19.19
N ASP A 85 -0.65 4.67 19.48
CA ASP A 85 -1.91 3.91 19.45
C ASP A 85 -2.12 3.23 18.10
N GLU A 86 -2.69 2.01 18.10
CA GLU A 86 -2.86 1.21 16.89
C GLU A 86 -3.64 1.94 15.77
N ASN A 87 -4.71 2.67 16.12
CA ASN A 87 -5.51 3.38 15.11
C ASN A 87 -4.75 4.58 14.54
N ILE A 88 -3.97 5.26 15.38
CA ILE A 88 -3.14 6.39 14.94
C ILE A 88 -1.98 5.86 14.09
N ALA A 89 -1.34 4.76 14.49
CA ALA A 89 -0.24 4.15 13.78
C ALA A 89 -0.63 3.70 12.37
N ASN A 90 -1.79 3.04 12.23
CA ASN A 90 -2.29 2.62 10.91
C ASN A 90 -2.60 3.82 10.03
N ARG A 91 -3.32 4.82 10.54
CA ARG A 91 -3.65 6.03 9.76
C ARG A 91 -2.40 6.82 9.35
N ASP A 92 -1.43 6.96 10.24
CA ASP A 92 -0.19 7.67 9.93
C ASP A 92 0.67 6.85 8.96
N ALA A 93 0.61 5.51 9.01
CA ALA A 93 1.28 4.64 8.04
C ALA A 93 0.72 4.81 6.62
N GLU A 94 -0.60 4.89 6.44
CA GLU A 94 -1.25 5.16 5.14
C GLU A 94 -0.70 6.43 4.46
N GLU A 95 -0.42 7.48 5.22
CA GLU A 95 0.11 8.73 4.67
C GLU A 95 1.63 8.64 4.37
N ILE A 96 2.37 7.95 5.23
CA ILE A 96 3.83 7.87 5.18
C ILE A 96 4.30 6.90 4.08
N GLU A 97 3.64 5.77 3.90
CA GLU A 97 4.09 4.67 3.03
C GLU A 97 4.32 5.10 1.57
N HIS A 98 3.51 6.04 1.06
CA HIS A 98 3.60 6.53 -0.32
C HIS A 98 4.79 7.48 -0.54
N HIS A 99 5.34 8.04 0.55
CA HIS A 99 6.34 9.10 0.51
C HIS A 99 7.66 8.71 1.17
N ILE A 100 7.68 7.62 1.94
CA ILE A 100 8.85 7.17 2.67
C ILE A 100 9.97 6.74 1.71
N HIS A 101 11.18 7.27 1.95
CA HIS A 101 12.35 6.88 1.18
C HIS A 101 12.72 5.40 1.46
N PRO A 102 13.09 4.60 0.45
CA PRO A 102 13.40 3.17 0.65
C PRO A 102 14.50 2.91 1.70
N GLU A 103 15.47 3.82 1.82
CA GLU A 103 16.51 3.72 2.85
C GLU A 103 15.94 3.84 4.27
N THR A 104 15.03 4.79 4.49
CA THR A 104 14.37 4.97 5.79
C THR A 104 13.55 3.74 6.14
N LEU A 105 12.73 3.26 5.20
CA LEU A 105 11.91 2.05 5.39
C LEU A 105 12.77 0.85 5.79
N ARG A 106 13.89 0.61 5.08
CA ARG A 106 14.82 -0.47 5.40
C ARG A 106 15.37 -0.34 6.82
N LYS A 107 15.70 0.87 7.27
CA LYS A 107 16.19 1.09 8.65
C LYS A 107 15.10 0.84 9.69
N LEU A 108 13.85 1.18 9.42
CA LEU A 108 12.73 0.82 10.30
C LEU A 108 12.57 -0.70 10.40
N GLN A 109 12.64 -1.40 9.25
CA GLN A 109 12.59 -2.85 9.19
C GLN A 109 13.76 -3.49 9.97
N ASP A 110 14.99 -3.02 9.80
CA ASP A 110 16.16 -3.50 10.55
C ASP A 110 15.93 -3.39 12.07
N LEU A 111 15.38 -2.26 12.53
CA LEU A 111 15.05 -2.05 13.95
C LEU A 111 13.95 -3.00 14.46
N LEU A 112 12.93 -3.27 13.66
CA LEU A 112 11.87 -4.22 13.99
C LEU A 112 12.40 -5.66 14.09
N GLU A 113 13.33 -6.04 13.22
CA GLU A 113 13.97 -7.36 13.21
C GLU A 113 15.08 -7.52 14.27
N GLY A 114 15.35 -6.49 15.07
CA GLY A 114 16.42 -6.50 16.08
C GLY A 114 17.83 -6.52 15.48
N LYS A 115 17.96 -6.18 14.19
CA LYS A 115 19.26 -5.96 13.54
C LYS A 115 19.80 -4.65 14.08
N SER A 116 20.71 -4.75 15.04
CA SER A 116 21.36 -3.60 15.66
C SER A 116 21.99 -2.72 14.56
N ALA A 117 21.77 -1.40 14.66
CA ALA A 117 22.50 -0.40 13.88
C ALA A 117 23.96 -0.34 14.37
N ALA A 118 24.70 -1.42 14.22
CA ALA A 118 26.15 -1.35 14.30
C ALA A 118 26.64 -0.69 13.00
N LEU A 119 27.42 0.40 13.15
CA LEU A 119 28.18 1.17 12.13
C LEU A 119 27.39 2.32 11.48
N HIS A 120 27.52 3.58 11.91
CA HIS A 120 28.76 4.37 11.88
C HIS A 120 28.94 5.23 13.14
N LEU A 121 29.68 4.72 14.11
CA LEU A 121 30.56 5.55 14.93
C LEU A 121 31.98 5.34 14.41
N THR A 122 32.28 5.88 13.22
CA THR A 122 33.66 6.15 12.85
C THR A 122 33.94 7.60 13.20
N ASN A 123 34.65 7.78 14.30
CA ASN A 123 35.49 8.96 14.54
C ASN A 123 36.22 9.36 13.25
N GLN A 124 35.95 10.57 12.79
CA GLN A 124 36.99 11.55 12.43
C GLN A 124 36.38 12.95 12.44
#